data_AF-A0AA96X3X0-F1
#
_entry.id   AF-A0AA96X3X0-F1
#
_cell.length_a   1.000
_cell.length_b   1.000
_cell.length_c   1.000
_cell.angle_alpha   90.00
_cell.angle_beta   90.00
_cell.angle_gamma   90.00
#
_symmetry.space_group_name_H-M   'P 1'
#
loop_
_entity.id
_entity.type
_entity.pdbx_description
1 polymer ?
#
loop_
_entity_poly.entity_id
_entity_poly.type
_entity_poly.pdbx_seq_one_letter_code
_entity_poly.pdbx_strand_id
1 'polypeptide(L)'
;MSGKPAARLGDIGSGHGCHYPPTPAISGSPNILINNRLAVRQGDAYAPHPCPVCPSPPHGRSLASGSPTVLFNNKEAGRQGDPIDCGGADSTGSGDVLIGGASPPGMSRSPFCETCEDKASKG
;
A
#
# COMPACT_ATOMS: atom_id res chain seq x y z
N MET A 1 -6.70 13.61 17.16
CA MET A 1 -5.94 12.72 16.27
C MET A 1 -6.88 11.61 15.84
N SER A 2 -7.40 11.65 14.61
CA SER A 2 -8.23 10.54 14.10
C SER A 2 -7.31 9.45 13.58
N GLY A 3 -7.51 8.21 14.02
CA GLY A 3 -6.80 7.06 13.43
C GLY A 3 -7.26 6.79 12.00
N LYS A 4 -6.49 5.98 11.26
CA LYS A 4 -6.85 5.47 9.93
C LYS A 4 -7.16 3.97 9.99
N PRO A 5 -8.03 3.44 9.12
CA PRO A 5 -8.31 2.01 9.02
C PRO A 5 -7.05 1.15 9.00
N ALA A 6 -6.99 0.14 9.85
CA ALA A 6 -5.87 -0.79 9.91
C ALA A 6 -5.80 -1.68 8.66
N ALA A 7 -4.60 -1.82 8.09
CA ALA A 7 -4.36 -2.71 6.96
C ALA A 7 -4.23 -4.18 7.40
N ARG A 8 -4.80 -5.10 6.62
CA ARG A 8 -4.84 -6.53 6.93
C ARG A 8 -4.56 -7.38 5.70
N LEU A 9 -4.15 -8.63 5.91
CA LEU A 9 -3.93 -9.62 4.87
C LEU A 9 -5.16 -9.71 3.96
N GLY A 10 -4.98 -9.49 2.65
CA GLY A 10 -6.03 -9.43 1.64
C GLY A 10 -6.59 -8.04 1.36
N ASP A 11 -6.27 -7.02 2.16
CA ASP A 11 -6.67 -5.63 1.86
C ASP A 11 -5.88 -5.13 0.63
N ILE A 12 -6.50 -4.26 -0.16
CA ILE A 12 -6.06 -3.91 -1.51
C ILE A 12 -5.06 -2.77 -1.48
N GLY A 13 -3.86 -3.01 -2.01
CA GLY A 13 -2.94 -1.96 -2.43
C GLY A 13 -3.34 -1.42 -3.80
N SER A 14 -3.53 -0.10 -3.91
CA SER A 14 -3.96 0.57 -5.14
C SER A 14 -3.05 0.25 -6.33
N GLY A 15 -3.55 0.43 -7.54
CA GLY A 15 -2.67 0.51 -8.71
C GLY A 15 -1.71 1.70 -8.64
N HIS A 16 -0.78 1.75 -9.57
CA HIS A 16 0.07 2.93 -9.80
C HIS A 16 0.47 3.03 -11.27
N GLY A 17 0.85 4.25 -11.69
CA GLY A 17 0.92 4.57 -13.11
C GLY A 17 -0.43 4.38 -13.82
N CYS A 18 -0.44 4.49 -15.15
CA CYS A 18 -1.67 4.35 -15.93
C CYS A 18 -2.15 2.88 -16.08
N HIS A 19 -1.31 1.90 -15.76
CA HIS A 19 -1.55 0.51 -16.19
C HIS A 19 -1.36 -0.55 -15.10
N TYR A 20 -0.63 -0.29 -14.00
CA TYR A 20 -0.42 -1.34 -13.00
C TYR A 20 -1.67 -1.51 -12.13
N PRO A 21 -2.28 -2.72 -12.09
CA PRO A 21 -3.56 -2.94 -11.42
C PRO A 21 -3.40 -3.00 -9.89
N PRO A 22 -4.47 -2.77 -9.12
CA PRO A 22 -4.47 -3.04 -7.68
C PRO A 22 -4.22 -4.52 -7.37
N THR A 23 -3.59 -4.82 -6.23
CA THR A 23 -3.38 -6.19 -5.76
C THR A 23 -3.52 -6.32 -4.24
N PRO A 24 -3.92 -7.49 -3.74
CA PRO A 24 -4.09 -7.69 -2.30
C PRO A 24 -2.76 -7.84 -1.55
N ALA A 25 -2.75 -7.48 -0.27
CA ALA A 25 -1.71 -7.89 0.68
C ALA A 25 -1.69 -9.42 0.80
N ILE A 26 -0.52 -10.04 0.66
CA ILE A 26 -0.32 -11.49 0.69
C ILE A 26 0.55 -11.95 1.87
N SER A 27 1.11 -11.03 2.64
CA SER A 27 1.73 -11.34 3.92
C SER A 27 1.28 -10.35 5.01
N GLY A 28 1.56 -10.70 6.25
CA GLY A 28 1.22 -9.90 7.42
C GLY A 28 2.01 -10.35 8.64
N SER A 29 1.60 -9.86 9.81
CA SER A 29 2.11 -10.28 11.10
C SER A 29 1.97 -11.80 11.31
N PRO A 30 2.95 -12.46 11.96
CA PRO A 30 2.82 -13.88 12.29
C PRO A 30 1.77 -14.17 13.37
N ASN A 31 1.34 -13.16 14.13
CA ASN A 31 0.51 -13.39 15.33
C ASN A 31 -0.47 -12.26 15.69
N ILE A 32 -0.42 -11.09 15.04
CA ILE A 32 -1.37 -10.01 15.29
C ILE A 32 -2.50 -10.11 14.29
N LEU A 33 -3.71 -10.34 14.78
CA LEU A 33 -4.93 -10.38 13.97
C LEU A 33 -5.78 -9.14 14.22
N ILE A 34 -6.36 -8.62 13.15
CA ILE A 34 -7.36 -7.55 13.16
C ILE A 34 -8.56 -8.07 12.36
N ASN A 35 -9.72 -8.18 13.01
CA ASN A 35 -10.92 -8.84 12.46
C ASN A 35 -10.58 -10.21 11.82
N ASN A 36 -9.86 -11.07 12.54
CA ASN A 36 -9.44 -12.41 12.12
C ASN A 36 -8.53 -12.47 10.88
N ARG A 37 -7.92 -11.36 10.46
CA ARG A 37 -6.95 -11.31 9.36
C ARG A 37 -5.62 -10.79 9.88
N LEU A 38 -4.50 -11.33 9.39
CA LEU A 38 -3.16 -10.92 9.85
C LEU A 38 -2.96 -9.43 9.58
N ALA A 39 -2.49 -8.67 10.56
CA ALA A 39 -2.24 -7.24 10.39
C ALA A 39 -1.07 -7.00 9.43
N VAL A 40 -1.20 -6.08 8.48
CA VAL A 40 -0.10 -5.69 7.58
C VAL A 40 0.81 -4.71 8.31
N ARG A 41 2.11 -4.82 8.05
CA ARG A 41 3.17 -4.03 8.66
C ARG A 41 4.18 -3.62 7.60
N GLN A 42 5.06 -2.71 7.95
CA GLN A 42 6.17 -2.32 7.09
C GLN A 42 6.97 -3.54 6.57
N GLY A 43 7.14 -3.58 5.26
CA GLY A 43 7.81 -4.65 4.52
C GLY A 43 6.98 -5.92 4.32
N ASP A 44 5.73 -5.99 4.79
CA ASP A 44 4.82 -7.06 4.39
C ASP A 44 4.39 -6.86 2.92
N ALA A 45 4.28 -7.97 2.18
CA ALA A 45 4.16 -8.00 0.73
C ALA A 45 2.72 -7.88 0.24
N TYR A 46 2.55 -7.28 -0.93
CA TYR A 46 1.36 -7.34 -1.77
C TYR A 46 1.67 -8.20 -2.99
N ALA A 47 0.63 -8.79 -3.60
CA ALA A 47 0.84 -9.63 -4.76
C ALA A 47 1.55 -8.81 -5.86
N PRO A 48 2.59 -9.37 -6.51
CA PRO A 48 3.26 -8.69 -7.61
C PRO A 48 2.27 -8.45 -8.75
N HIS A 49 2.48 -7.39 -9.51
CA HIS A 49 1.59 -7.06 -10.63
C HIS A 49 2.34 -6.75 -11.93
N PRO A 50 1.82 -7.19 -13.09
CA PRO A 50 2.36 -6.80 -14.38
C PRO A 50 1.88 -5.41 -14.79
N CYS A 51 2.55 -4.83 -15.79
CA CYS A 51 1.94 -3.83 -16.65
C CYS A 51 1.24 -4.55 -17.81
N PRO A 52 -0.10 -4.50 -17.92
CA PRO A 52 -0.82 -5.17 -19.01
C PRO A 52 -0.64 -4.49 -20.37
N VAL A 53 -0.19 -3.23 -20.40
CA VAL A 53 -0.09 -2.42 -21.63
C VAL A 53 1.35 -2.17 -22.07
N CYS A 54 2.31 -2.15 -21.14
CA CYS A 54 3.71 -1.86 -21.41
C CYS A 54 4.58 -3.11 -21.18
N PRO A 55 5.71 -3.28 -21.89
CA PRO A 55 6.57 -4.47 -21.80
C PRO A 55 7.42 -4.47 -20.51
N SER A 56 6.78 -4.31 -19.35
CA SER A 56 7.40 -4.32 -18.04
C SER A 56 7.04 -5.62 -17.32
N PRO A 57 8.04 -6.41 -16.87
CA PRO A 57 7.78 -7.65 -16.14
C PRO A 57 7.07 -7.36 -14.80
N PRO A 58 6.35 -8.34 -14.22
CA PRO A 58 5.79 -8.19 -12.89
C PRO A 58 6.88 -7.85 -11.86
N HIS A 59 6.60 -6.89 -10.98
CA HIS A 59 7.50 -6.51 -9.90
C HIS A 59 6.85 -6.70 -8.52
N GLY A 60 7.70 -6.93 -7.52
CA GLY A 60 7.30 -7.09 -6.13
C GLY A 60 6.75 -5.79 -5.53
N ARG A 61 5.91 -5.95 -4.51
CA ARG A 61 5.25 -4.83 -3.82
C ARG A 61 5.33 -5.07 -2.32
N SER A 62 5.65 -4.05 -1.54
CA SER A 62 5.65 -4.11 -0.08
C SER A 62 5.22 -2.79 0.55
N LEU A 63 4.64 -2.85 1.76
CA LEU A 63 4.31 -1.63 2.49
C LEU A 63 5.61 -0.88 2.84
N ALA A 64 5.77 0.33 2.31
CA ALA A 64 7.00 1.10 2.45
C ALA A 64 7.15 1.74 3.84
N SER A 65 6.05 2.28 4.37
CA SER A 65 5.96 2.85 5.71
C SER A 65 4.55 2.68 6.28
N GLY A 66 4.40 2.84 7.59
CA GLY A 66 3.14 2.70 8.30
C GLY A 66 2.95 3.79 9.35
N SER A 67 2.35 3.43 10.48
CA SER A 67 2.23 4.30 11.64
C SER A 67 3.60 4.58 12.28
N PRO A 68 3.96 5.85 12.53
CA PRO A 68 5.21 6.20 13.22
C PRO A 68 5.15 5.94 14.73
N THR A 69 3.97 5.67 15.29
CA THR A 69 3.76 5.53 16.74
C THR A 69 3.20 4.18 17.14
N VAL A 70 2.67 3.39 16.20
CA VAL A 70 2.12 2.07 16.47
C VAL A 70 2.94 1.04 15.74
N LEU A 71 3.56 0.14 16.51
CA LEU A 71 4.39 -0.93 15.99
C LEU A 71 3.73 -2.29 16.22
N PHE A 72 3.78 -3.14 15.20
CA PHE A 72 3.39 -4.53 15.24
C PHE A 72 4.66 -5.37 15.05
N ASN A 73 5.06 -6.12 16.08
CA ASN A 73 6.32 -6.89 16.09
C ASN A 73 7.54 -6.03 15.67
N ASN A 74 7.67 -4.85 16.26
CA ASN A 74 8.75 -3.89 15.98
C ASN A 74 8.79 -3.32 14.55
N LYS A 75 7.70 -3.44 13.80
CA LYS A 75 7.53 -2.85 12.46
C LYS A 75 6.35 -1.89 12.46
N GLU A 76 6.42 -0.82 11.67
CA GLU A 76 5.33 0.16 11.59
C GLU A 76 4.03 -0.52 11.16
N ALA A 77 2.94 -0.26 11.89
CA ALA A 77 1.65 -0.84 11.59
C ALA A 77 1.03 -0.21 10.35
N GLY A 78 0.61 -1.02 9.38
CA GLY A 78 0.04 -0.54 8.12
C GLY A 78 -1.38 0.01 8.28
N ARG A 79 -1.70 1.04 7.51
CA ARG A 79 -3.00 1.70 7.51
C ARG A 79 -3.42 2.05 6.10
N GLN A 80 -4.72 2.25 5.90
CA GLN A 80 -5.23 2.83 4.67
C GLN A 80 -4.55 4.18 4.40
N GLY A 81 -4.06 4.34 3.17
CA GLY A 81 -3.34 5.50 2.67
C GLY A 81 -1.84 5.48 2.94
N ASP A 82 -1.30 4.46 3.60
CA ASP A 82 0.14 4.30 3.76
C ASP A 82 0.78 3.77 2.45
N PRO A 83 1.99 4.22 2.09
CA PRO A 83 2.56 4.01 0.75
C PRO A 83 3.06 2.59 0.52
N ILE A 84 2.98 2.15 -0.74
CA ILE A 84 3.60 0.91 -1.22
C ILE A 84 4.87 1.28 -2.00
N ASP A 85 5.95 0.52 -1.79
CA ASP A 85 7.32 0.80 -2.27
C ASP A 85 7.43 1.05 -3.77
N CYS A 86 6.72 0.28 -4.58
CA CYS A 86 6.70 0.39 -6.03
C CYS A 86 5.78 1.51 -6.55
N GLY A 87 4.98 2.12 -5.67
CA GLY A 87 3.94 3.07 -6.01
C GLY A 87 2.55 2.64 -5.55
N GLY A 88 1.66 3.64 -5.46
CA GLY A 88 0.34 3.48 -4.88
C GLY A 88 0.36 3.52 -3.36
N ALA A 89 -0.78 3.18 -2.75
CA ALA A 89 -0.95 3.13 -1.31
C ALA A 89 -1.95 2.05 -0.94
N ASP A 90 -1.99 1.66 0.33
CA ASP A 90 -3.04 0.79 0.82
C ASP A 90 -4.41 1.47 0.68
N SER A 91 -5.33 0.86 -0.05
CA SER A 91 -6.59 1.51 -0.49
C SER A 91 -7.79 1.06 0.32
N THR A 92 -7.68 -0.05 1.05
CA THR A 92 -8.75 -0.57 1.92
C THR A 92 -8.17 -0.93 3.29
N GLY A 93 -9.03 -1.07 4.30
CA GLY A 93 -8.61 -1.47 5.63
C GLY A 93 -9.77 -2.00 6.45
N SER A 94 -9.55 -2.14 7.76
CA SER A 94 -10.58 -2.49 8.74
C SER A 94 -11.72 -1.46 8.79
N GLY A 95 -12.95 -1.93 8.97
CA GLY A 95 -14.12 -1.05 9.11
C GLY A 95 -14.26 -0.44 10.50
N ASP A 96 -13.59 -0.99 11.51
CA ASP A 96 -13.79 -0.65 12.92
C ASP A 96 -12.49 -0.49 13.72
N VAL A 97 -11.35 -1.00 13.25
CA VAL A 97 -10.05 -0.82 13.90
C VAL A 97 -9.28 0.31 13.23
N LEU A 98 -9.06 1.38 13.99
CA LEU A 98 -8.30 2.56 13.57
C LEU A 98 -6.95 2.62 14.28
N ILE A 99 -5.88 2.87 13.52
CA ILE A 99 -4.50 3.00 14.01
C ILE A 99 -4.07 4.46 13.94
N GLY A 100 -3.52 4.96 15.05
CA GLY A 100 -3.08 6.35 15.21
C GLY A 100 -1.75 6.70 14.53
N GLY A 101 -1.26 7.91 14.84
CA GLY A 101 -0.03 8.49 14.30
C GLY A 101 -0.29 9.42 13.12
N ALA A 102 0.32 10.62 13.12
CA ALA A 102 0.28 11.47 11.94
C ALA A 102 1.06 10.78 10.81
N SER A 103 0.53 10.74 9.58
CA SER A 103 1.40 10.42 8.44
C SER A 103 2.52 11.47 8.37
N PRO A 104 3.76 11.11 7.99
CA PRO A 104 4.81 12.08 7.77
C PRO A 104 4.29 13.21 6.85
N PRO A 105 4.48 14.49 7.20
CA PRO A 105 4.15 15.60 6.31
C PRO A 105 4.89 15.39 4.98
N GLY A 106 4.16 15.40 3.86
CA GLY A 106 4.78 15.31 2.53
C GLY A 106 4.66 13.98 1.79
N MET A 107 3.91 12.99 2.29
CA MET A 107 3.58 11.77 1.54
C MET A 107 2.22 11.86 0.81
N SER A 108 1.74 13.07 0.53
CA SER A 108 0.78 13.29 -0.55
C SER A 108 1.57 13.33 -1.84
N ARG A 109 1.79 12.17 -2.46
CA ARG A 109 2.16 12.16 -3.88
C ARG A 109 0.87 12.38 -4.66
N SER A 110 0.95 13.34 -5.58
CA SER A 110 -0.12 13.89 -6.40
C SER A 110 -1.15 12.86 -6.87
N PRO A 111 -2.42 13.26 -7.05
CA PRO A 111 -3.34 12.42 -7.79
C PRO A 111 -2.73 12.20 -9.18
N PHE A 112 -2.45 10.95 -9.47
CA PHE A 112 -2.70 10.31 -10.76
C PHE A 112 -2.47 11.19 -12.02
N CYS A 113 -1.43 10.84 -12.78
CA CYS A 113 -1.18 11.17 -14.19
C CYS A 113 -0.46 12.49 -14.50
N GLU A 114 0.88 12.44 -14.61
CA GLU A 114 1.63 13.43 -15.43
C GLU A 114 2.67 12.79 -16.38
N THR A 115 2.96 11.48 -16.32
CA THR A 115 4.04 10.90 -17.16
C THR A 115 3.57 9.90 -18.23
N CYS A 116 2.26 9.79 -18.47
CA CYS A 116 1.75 8.92 -19.53
C CYS A 116 1.70 9.61 -20.92
N GLU A 117 1.74 10.94 -21.00
CA GLU A 117 1.65 11.67 -22.27
C GLU A 117 2.98 11.66 -23.06
N ASP A 118 4.14 11.52 -22.41
CA ASP A 118 5.43 11.74 -23.07
C ASP A 118 6.00 10.54 -23.85
N LYS A 119 5.40 9.34 -23.76
CA LYS A 119 5.89 8.16 -24.50
C LYS A 119 4.99 7.66 -25.62
N ALA A 120 3.81 8.26 -25.81
CA ALA A 120 2.92 7.92 -26.93
C ALA A 120 3.17 8.76 -28.20
N SER A 121 4.02 9.80 -28.16
CA SER A 121 4.18 10.75 -29.27
C SER A 121 5.56 10.77 -29.93
N LYS A 122 6.37 9.72 -29.79
CA LYS A 122 7.57 9.53 -30.65
C LYS A 122 7.36 8.29 -31.51
N GLY A 123 6.77 8.54 -32.67
CA GLY A 123 6.84 7.64 -33.82
C GLY A 123 8.26 7.50 -34.37
#